data_AF-A0A199VWL4-F1
#
_entry.id   AF-A0A199VWL4-F1
#
_cell.length_a   1.000
_cell.length_b   1.000
_cell.length_c   1.000
_cell.angle_alpha   90.00
_cell.angle_beta   90.00
_cell.angle_gamma   90.00
#
_symmetry.space_group_name_H-M   'P 1'
#
loop_
_entity.id
_entity.type
_entity.pdbx_description
1 polymer ?
#
loop_
_entity_poly.entity_id
_entity_poly.type
_entity_poly.pdbx_seq_one_letter_code
_entity_poly.pdbx_strand_id
1 'polypeptide(L)'
;GIEEALIGFITGKRKATEVAHSVWRSIVQKGDTVVDATCGNGYDTLALLKMVADESGQGCVYGMDIQDSAIESTSSMLENSVNFHERKLVKLFSICHSKMEDIVPKDVPIRLVAFNLGYLPGGDKTIITESRTTEMALHAASKILRSHGLISIMVYVGHPGGREEFETVQSFASILPAETWVTCKFEMINRPAAPVLVLLYKK
;
A
#
# COMPACT_ATOMS: atom_id res chain seq x y z
N GLY A 1 10.09 14.09 9.79
CA GLY A 1 8.85 13.66 10.49
C GLY A 1 7.62 13.86 9.60
N ILE A 2 6.38 13.59 10.06
CA ILE A 2 5.17 13.81 9.25
C ILE A 2 5.05 15.25 8.76
N GLU A 3 5.25 16.23 9.66
CA GLU A 3 5.15 17.66 9.34
C GLU A 3 6.10 18.04 8.20
N GLU A 4 7.36 17.61 8.30
CA GLU A 4 8.36 17.84 7.27
C GLU A 4 8.02 17.19 5.93
N ALA A 5 7.47 15.97 5.94
CA ALA A 5 7.03 15.29 4.72
C ALA A 5 5.87 16.04 4.06
N LEU A 6 4.90 16.50 4.85
CA LEU A 6 3.75 17.26 4.39
C LEU A 6 4.15 18.64 3.84
N ILE A 7 4.99 19.39 4.57
CA ILE A 7 5.54 20.67 4.10
C ILE A 7 6.35 20.46 2.83
N GLY A 8 7.16 19.39 2.76
CA GLY A 8 7.91 19.02 1.57
C GLY A 8 7.00 18.74 0.36
N PHE A 9 5.88 18.05 0.57
CA PHE A 9 4.88 17.82 -0.48
C PHE A 9 4.24 19.14 -0.93
N ILE A 10 3.76 19.97 0.00
CA ILE A 10 3.13 21.28 -0.31
C ILE A 10 4.09 22.20 -1.07
N THR A 11 5.37 22.22 -0.67
CA THR A 11 6.41 23.03 -1.33
C THR A 11 6.97 22.40 -2.61
N GLY A 12 6.49 21.22 -3.00
CA GLY A 12 6.92 20.50 -4.21
C GLY A 12 8.33 19.89 -4.13
N LYS A 13 8.90 19.80 -2.93
CA LYS A 13 10.26 19.28 -2.66
C LYS A 13 10.29 17.77 -2.36
N ARG A 14 9.17 17.19 -1.96
CA ARG A 14 9.03 15.75 -1.62
C ARG A 14 7.89 15.10 -2.39
N LYS A 15 7.97 13.78 -2.57
CA LYS A 15 6.94 12.98 -3.27
C LYS A 15 5.79 12.61 -2.33
N ALA A 16 4.61 12.35 -2.90
CA ALA A 16 3.45 11.87 -2.13
C ALA A 16 3.73 10.53 -1.40
N THR A 17 4.59 9.68 -1.96
CA THR A 17 5.03 8.42 -1.32
C THR A 17 5.75 8.65 0.01
N GLU A 18 6.50 9.74 0.14
CA GLU A 18 7.15 10.09 1.40
C GLU A 18 6.14 10.51 2.48
N VAL A 19 5.06 11.19 2.07
CA VAL A 19 3.94 11.51 2.96
C VAL A 19 3.27 10.22 3.43
N ALA A 20 2.95 9.31 2.50
CA ALA A 20 2.37 8.01 2.82
C ALA A 20 3.23 7.25 3.84
N HIS A 21 4.51 7.04 3.57
CA HIS A 21 5.44 6.37 4.50
C HIS A 21 5.53 7.06 5.86
N SER A 22 5.44 8.39 5.89
CA SER A 22 5.47 9.12 7.16
C SER A 22 4.20 8.90 7.98
N VAL A 23 3.03 8.84 7.33
CA VAL A 23 1.77 8.47 7.99
C VAL A 23 1.82 7.02 8.46
N TRP A 24 2.33 6.09 7.64
CA TRP A 24 2.43 4.67 8.00
C TRP A 24 3.24 4.47 9.27
N ARG A 25 4.38 5.16 9.40
CA ARG A 25 5.23 5.09 10.61
C ARG A 25 4.56 5.57 11.89
N SER A 26 3.49 6.36 11.79
CA SER A 26 2.72 6.82 12.96
C SER A 26 1.51 5.94 13.29
N ILE A 27 1.15 5.01 12.41
CA ILE A 27 0.02 4.08 12.59
C ILE A 27 0.52 2.66 12.87
N VAL A 28 1.53 2.21 12.14
CA VAL A 28 2.11 0.87 12.26
C VAL A 28 3.01 0.79 13.49
N GLN A 29 2.77 -0.22 14.31
CA GLN A 29 3.56 -0.54 15.49
C GLN A 29 4.37 -1.80 15.26
N LYS A 30 5.40 -2.00 16.09
CA LYS A 30 6.14 -3.25 16.15
C LYS A 30 5.19 -4.40 16.49
N GLY A 31 5.36 -5.54 15.83
CA GLY A 31 4.47 -6.69 15.98
C GLY A 31 3.15 -6.62 15.19
N ASP A 32 2.82 -5.50 14.54
CA ASP A 32 1.61 -5.44 13.71
C ASP A 32 1.73 -6.34 12.45
N THR A 33 0.58 -6.75 11.92
CA THR A 33 0.48 -7.36 10.59
C THR A 33 0.03 -6.31 9.56
N VAL A 34 0.71 -6.28 8.42
CA VAL A 34 0.47 -5.33 7.33
C VAL A 34 0.49 -6.03 5.97
N VAL A 35 -0.11 -5.38 4.98
CA VAL A 35 -0.24 -5.89 3.61
C VAL A 35 0.34 -4.88 2.63
N ASP A 36 1.22 -5.33 1.76
CA ASP A 36 1.61 -4.67 0.52
C ASP A 36 0.87 -5.35 -0.64
N ALA A 37 -0.14 -4.67 -1.18
CA ALA A 37 -1.04 -5.22 -2.20
C ALA A 37 -0.43 -5.15 -3.62
N THR A 38 0.72 -4.50 -3.78
CA THR A 38 1.37 -4.25 -5.08
C THR A 38 2.89 -4.11 -4.89
N CYS A 39 3.57 -5.20 -4.52
CA CYS A 39 4.96 -5.13 -4.06
C CYS A 39 5.93 -4.51 -5.07
N GLY A 40 5.73 -4.81 -6.36
CA GLY A 40 6.62 -4.39 -7.43
C GLY A 40 8.09 -4.70 -7.13
N ASN A 41 8.90 -3.64 -7.00
CA ASN A 41 10.34 -3.79 -6.70
C ASN A 41 10.66 -3.94 -5.20
N GLY A 42 9.65 -4.04 -4.32
CA GLY A 42 9.82 -4.36 -2.90
C GLY A 42 10.16 -3.17 -1.99
N TYR A 43 10.15 -1.93 -2.49
CA TYR A 43 10.46 -0.76 -1.66
C TYR A 43 9.46 -0.54 -0.52
N ASP A 44 8.16 -0.67 -0.82
CA ASP A 44 7.10 -0.53 0.18
C ASP A 44 7.11 -1.75 1.13
N THR A 45 7.27 -2.95 0.60
CA THR A 45 7.45 -4.19 1.39
C THR A 45 8.61 -4.07 2.39
N LEU A 46 9.79 -3.60 1.97
CA LEU A 46 10.95 -3.39 2.84
C LEU A 46 10.69 -2.30 3.87
N ALA A 47 10.03 -1.20 3.49
CA ALA A 47 9.67 -0.14 4.43
C ALA A 47 8.72 -0.65 5.51
N LEU A 48 7.69 -1.42 5.13
CA LEU A 48 6.73 -2.06 6.03
C LEU A 48 7.41 -3.07 6.95
N LEU A 49 8.30 -3.90 6.42
CA LEU A 49 9.08 -4.85 7.23
C LEU A 49 9.84 -4.11 8.34
N LYS A 50 10.55 -3.03 8.01
CA LYS A 50 11.27 -2.21 8.99
C LYS A 50 10.34 -1.59 10.03
N MET A 51 9.09 -1.30 9.69
CA MET A 51 8.10 -0.78 10.63
C MET A 51 7.62 -1.84 11.61
N VAL A 52 7.36 -3.07 11.16
CA VAL A 52 6.77 -4.13 12.01
C VAL A 52 7.80 -4.99 12.76
N ALA A 53 9.02 -5.13 12.22
CA ALA A 53 10.03 -6.03 12.76
C ALA A 53 10.60 -5.55 14.11
N ASP A 54 10.58 -6.43 15.10
CA ASP A 54 11.28 -6.29 16.39
C ASP A 54 11.86 -7.64 16.83
N GLU A 55 12.45 -7.66 18.03
CA GLU A 55 13.03 -8.86 18.64
C GLU A 55 12.00 -9.94 18.96
N SER A 56 10.70 -9.60 19.04
CA SER A 56 9.64 -10.58 19.33
C SER A 56 9.35 -11.50 18.15
N GLY A 57 9.65 -11.05 16.92
CA GLY A 57 9.36 -11.79 15.69
C GLY A 57 7.87 -11.97 15.41
N GLN A 58 6.98 -11.16 16.03
CA GLN A 58 5.53 -11.26 15.87
C GLN A 58 4.99 -10.49 14.67
N GLY A 59 5.75 -9.51 14.15
CA GLY A 59 5.34 -8.72 13.00
C GLY A 59 5.19 -9.56 11.73
N CYS A 60 4.32 -9.16 10.82
CA CYS A 60 4.16 -9.87 9.56
C CYS A 60 3.82 -8.94 8.39
N VAL A 61 4.44 -9.16 7.24
CA VAL A 61 4.14 -8.46 5.99
C VAL A 61 3.67 -9.47 4.96
N TYR A 62 2.44 -9.30 4.47
CA TYR A 62 1.95 -10.03 3.29
C TYR A 62 2.20 -9.16 2.07
N GLY A 63 3.04 -9.62 1.17
CA GLY A 63 3.28 -8.97 -0.11
C GLY A 63 2.66 -9.75 -1.26
N MET A 64 1.99 -9.08 -2.19
CA MET A 64 1.53 -9.69 -3.44
C MET A 64 1.75 -8.83 -4.67
N ASP A 65 1.90 -9.51 -5.81
CA ASP A 65 1.95 -8.94 -7.14
C ASP A 65 1.52 -10.02 -8.15
N ILE A 66 0.97 -9.64 -9.31
CA ILE A 66 0.60 -10.61 -10.35
C ILE A 66 1.79 -11.08 -11.19
N GLN A 67 2.91 -10.34 -11.13
CA GLN A 67 4.11 -10.64 -11.89
C GLN A 67 5.10 -11.41 -11.04
N ASP A 68 5.51 -12.60 -11.50
CA ASP A 68 6.58 -13.36 -10.85
C ASP A 68 7.88 -12.55 -10.75
N SER A 69 8.18 -11.72 -11.75
CA SER A 69 9.34 -10.83 -11.75
C SER A 69 9.32 -9.78 -10.63
N ALA A 70 8.14 -9.30 -10.22
CA ALA A 70 7.98 -8.41 -9.08
C ALA A 70 8.24 -9.17 -7.76
N ILE A 71 7.75 -10.41 -7.66
CA ILE A 71 8.00 -11.27 -6.50
C ILE A 71 9.49 -11.59 -6.36
N GLU A 72 10.16 -11.91 -7.46
CA GLU A 72 11.61 -12.12 -7.51
C GLU A 72 12.37 -10.85 -7.11
N SER A 73 12.03 -9.70 -7.71
CA SER A 73 12.64 -8.40 -7.39
C SER A 73 12.51 -8.06 -5.90
N THR A 74 11.31 -8.24 -5.35
CA THR A 74 11.03 -8.04 -3.92
C THR A 74 11.83 -9.01 -3.05
N SER A 75 11.88 -10.30 -3.40
CA SER A 75 12.67 -11.30 -2.66
C SER A 75 14.16 -10.95 -2.67
N SER A 76 14.72 -10.59 -3.82
CA SER A 76 16.12 -10.17 -3.93
C SER A 76 16.40 -8.87 -3.17
N MET A 77 15.47 -7.92 -3.15
CA MET A 77 15.62 -6.71 -2.33
C MET A 77 15.71 -7.04 -0.85
N LEU A 78 14.85 -7.94 -0.36
CA LEU A 78 14.84 -8.36 1.04
C LEU A 78 16.13 -9.12 1.40
N GLU A 79 16.57 -10.04 0.54
CA GLU A 79 17.83 -10.79 0.73
C GLU A 79 19.05 -9.89 0.92
N ASN A 80 19.11 -8.78 0.18
CA ASN A 80 20.23 -7.85 0.24
C ASN A 80 20.11 -6.80 1.35
N SER A 81 18.94 -6.66 1.98
CA SER A 81 18.64 -5.51 2.85
C SER A 81 18.41 -5.87 4.32
N VAL A 82 18.09 -7.12 4.63
CA VAL A 82 17.71 -7.54 5.99
C VAL A 82 18.30 -8.90 6.35
N ASN A 83 18.32 -9.22 7.65
CA ASN A 83 18.82 -10.51 8.10
C ASN A 83 17.78 -11.64 7.91
N PHE A 84 18.23 -12.89 8.10
CA PHE A 84 17.39 -14.07 7.91
C PHE A 84 16.13 -14.10 8.80
N HIS A 85 16.19 -13.57 10.03
CA HIS A 85 15.04 -13.55 10.94
C HIS A 85 13.99 -12.52 10.49
N GLU A 86 14.43 -11.33 10.10
CA GLU A 86 13.53 -10.30 9.54
C GLU A 86 12.87 -10.78 8.24
N ARG A 87 13.62 -11.46 7.36
CA ARG A 87 13.08 -12.01 6.12
C ARG A 87 11.92 -12.98 6.35
N LYS A 88 11.94 -13.78 7.43
CA LYS A 88 10.85 -14.71 7.77
C LYS A 88 9.53 -14.02 8.12
N LEU A 89 9.55 -12.73 8.42
CA LEU A 89 8.34 -11.95 8.70
C LEU A 89 7.58 -11.59 7.42
N VAL A 90 8.20 -11.75 6.24
CA VAL A 90 7.57 -11.45 4.95
C VAL A 90 7.08 -12.73 4.27
N LYS A 91 5.84 -12.70 3.79
CA LYS A 91 5.25 -13.75 2.96
C LYS A 91 4.88 -13.14 1.61
N LEU A 92 5.51 -13.62 0.53
CA LEU A 92 5.30 -13.12 -0.82
C LEU A 92 4.43 -14.09 -1.64
N PHE A 93 3.48 -13.55 -2.40
CA PHE A 93 2.53 -14.33 -3.18
C PHE A 93 2.41 -13.76 -4.60
N SER A 94 2.62 -14.61 -5.61
CA SER A 94 2.31 -14.28 -7.01
C SER A 94 0.80 -14.41 -7.23
N ILE A 95 0.06 -13.35 -6.92
CA ILE A 95 -1.40 -13.31 -6.94
C ILE A 95 -1.92 -11.87 -7.10
N CYS A 96 -3.09 -11.74 -7.71
CA CYS A 96 -3.78 -10.46 -7.78
C CYS A 96 -4.27 -10.01 -6.40
N HIS A 97 -4.12 -8.72 -6.07
CA HIS A 97 -4.64 -8.13 -4.83
C HIS A 97 -6.14 -8.32 -4.61
N SER A 98 -6.92 -8.52 -5.69
CA SER A 98 -8.35 -8.86 -5.59
C SER A 98 -8.62 -10.18 -4.84
N LYS A 99 -7.58 -11.00 -4.63
CA LYS A 99 -7.61 -12.29 -3.94
C LYS A 99 -6.92 -12.25 -2.57
N MET A 100 -6.67 -11.07 -1.99
CA MET A 100 -5.93 -11.00 -0.71
C MET A 100 -6.57 -11.78 0.44
N GLU A 101 -7.91 -11.92 0.46
CA GLU A 101 -8.62 -12.72 1.48
C GLU A 101 -8.27 -14.22 1.41
N ASP A 102 -7.72 -14.70 0.30
CA ASP A 102 -7.31 -16.10 0.12
C ASP A 102 -5.98 -16.40 0.83
N ILE A 103 -5.15 -15.38 1.07
CA ILE A 103 -3.80 -15.53 1.65
C ILE A 103 -3.66 -14.90 3.03
N VAL A 104 -4.51 -13.92 3.36
CA VAL A 104 -4.55 -13.29 4.68
C VAL A 104 -5.54 -14.05 5.57
N PRO A 105 -5.11 -14.66 6.69
CA PRO A 105 -6.03 -15.36 7.58
C PRO A 105 -7.08 -14.41 8.18
N LYS A 106 -8.33 -14.86 8.25
CA LYS A 106 -9.51 -14.04 8.62
C LYS A 106 -9.47 -13.49 10.05
N ASP A 107 -8.74 -14.16 10.91
CA ASP A 107 -8.57 -13.91 12.34
C ASP A 107 -7.34 -13.05 12.66
N VAL A 108 -6.56 -12.67 11.65
CA VAL A 108 -5.39 -11.81 11.82
C VAL A 108 -5.78 -10.33 11.66
N PRO A 109 -5.59 -9.48 12.70
CA PRO A 109 -5.97 -8.08 12.64
C PRO A 109 -4.97 -7.27 11.81
N ILE A 110 -5.38 -6.83 10.62
CA ILE A 110 -4.51 -6.07 9.71
C ILE A 110 -4.49 -4.60 10.08
N ARG A 111 -3.29 -4.07 10.37
CA ARG A 111 -3.08 -2.66 10.73
C ARG A 111 -3.06 -1.73 9.51
N LEU A 112 -2.41 -2.16 8.43
CA LEU A 112 -2.22 -1.35 7.24
C LEU A 112 -2.35 -2.21 5.98
N VAL A 113 -3.04 -1.70 4.97
CA VAL A 113 -3.00 -2.22 3.60
C VAL A 113 -2.51 -1.10 2.69
N ALA A 114 -1.39 -1.31 2.02
CA ALA A 114 -0.78 -0.35 1.10
C ALA A 114 -1.00 -0.79 -0.36
N PHE A 115 -1.42 0.15 -1.19
CA PHE A 115 -1.58 0.01 -2.63
C PHE A 115 -0.75 1.08 -3.33
N ASN A 116 -0.08 0.68 -4.41
CA ASN A 116 0.68 1.55 -5.29
C ASN A 116 0.26 1.26 -6.75
N LEU A 117 -0.85 1.87 -7.14
CA LEU A 117 -1.61 1.54 -8.35
C LEU A 117 -0.99 2.16 -9.60
N GLY A 118 -0.61 1.30 -10.54
CA GLY A 118 -0.04 1.65 -11.83
C GLY A 118 0.69 0.46 -12.46
N TYR A 119 1.90 0.68 -12.97
CA TYR A 119 2.74 -0.36 -13.55
C TYR A 119 4.05 -0.55 -12.77
N LEU A 120 4.68 -1.72 -12.93
CA LEU A 120 5.99 -2.04 -12.37
C LEU A 120 7.10 -1.17 -13.02
N PRO A 121 7.84 -0.34 -12.25
CA PRO A 121 8.95 0.43 -12.81
C PRO A 121 10.05 -0.49 -13.34
N GLY A 122 10.39 -0.34 -14.63
CA GLY A 122 11.39 -1.17 -15.31
C GLY A 122 10.84 -2.49 -15.88
N GLY A 123 9.57 -2.82 -15.63
CA GLY A 123 8.88 -3.97 -16.20
C GLY A 123 8.07 -3.65 -17.47
N ASP A 124 7.19 -4.57 -17.83
CA ASP A 124 6.24 -4.39 -18.94
C ASP A 124 5.15 -3.39 -18.54
N LYS A 125 5.09 -2.25 -19.24
CA LYS A 125 4.13 -1.17 -18.96
C LYS A 125 2.71 -1.48 -19.44
N THR A 126 2.50 -2.59 -20.15
CA THR A 126 1.16 -3.07 -20.50
C THR A 126 0.49 -3.81 -19.34
N ILE A 127 1.27 -4.28 -18.37
CA ILE A 127 0.77 -4.89 -17.14
C ILE A 127 0.57 -3.78 -16.11
N ILE A 128 -0.70 -3.42 -15.91
CA ILE A 128 -1.14 -2.38 -14.98
C ILE A 128 -2.11 -2.95 -13.95
N THR A 129 -2.28 -2.24 -12.84
CA THR A 129 -3.47 -2.38 -12.00
C THR A 129 -4.72 -1.92 -12.76
N GLU A 130 -5.87 -2.51 -12.44
CA GLU A 130 -7.12 -2.29 -13.16
C GLU A 130 -8.25 -1.93 -12.19
N SER A 131 -9.11 -0.99 -12.58
CA SER A 131 -10.24 -0.49 -11.79
C SER A 131 -11.03 -1.60 -11.09
N ARG A 132 -11.41 -2.64 -11.85
CA ARG A 132 -12.24 -3.76 -11.35
C ARG A 132 -11.54 -4.56 -10.25
N THR A 133 -10.28 -4.92 -10.43
CA THR A 133 -9.53 -5.73 -9.45
C THR A 133 -9.15 -4.90 -8.24
N THR A 134 -8.86 -3.61 -8.44
CA THR A 134 -8.64 -2.63 -7.37
C THR A 134 -9.89 -2.45 -6.51
N GLU A 135 -11.09 -2.29 -7.09
CA GLU A 135 -12.35 -2.18 -6.34
C GLU A 135 -12.59 -3.40 -5.46
N MET A 136 -12.42 -4.61 -6.03
CA MET A 136 -12.55 -5.86 -5.29
C MET A 136 -11.57 -5.93 -4.11
N ALA A 137 -10.32 -5.50 -4.32
CA ALA A 137 -9.30 -5.46 -3.28
C ALA A 137 -9.57 -4.41 -2.20
N LEU A 138 -10.14 -3.26 -2.54
CA LEU A 138 -10.55 -2.25 -1.56
C LEU A 138 -11.67 -2.78 -0.66
N HIS A 139 -12.64 -3.49 -1.22
CA HIS A 139 -13.66 -4.19 -0.44
C HIS A 139 -13.05 -5.24 0.49
N ALA A 140 -12.14 -6.09 -0.01
CA ALA A 140 -11.42 -7.06 0.81
C ALA A 140 -10.63 -6.38 1.94
N ALA A 141 -9.82 -5.36 1.61
CA ALA A 141 -9.04 -4.60 2.56
C ALA A 141 -9.91 -4.01 3.67
N SER A 142 -11.07 -3.42 3.34
CA SER A 142 -11.96 -2.81 4.32
C SER A 142 -12.54 -3.80 5.35
N LYS A 143 -12.70 -5.07 4.96
CA LYS A 143 -13.21 -6.14 5.82
C LYS A 143 -12.13 -6.65 6.78
N ILE A 144 -10.92 -6.89 6.30
CA ILE A 144 -9.81 -7.44 7.10
C ILE A 144 -9.12 -6.39 7.97
N LEU A 145 -9.26 -5.10 7.63
CA LEU A 145 -8.66 -4.01 8.40
C LEU A 145 -9.28 -3.90 9.79
N ARG A 146 -8.43 -3.86 10.82
CA ARG A 146 -8.85 -3.63 12.21
C ARG A 146 -9.28 -2.18 12.44
N SER A 147 -10.02 -1.92 13.52
CA SER A 147 -10.21 -0.55 14.02
C SER A 147 -8.87 0.11 14.36
N HIS A 148 -8.77 1.41 14.09
CA HIS A 148 -7.54 2.19 14.11
C HIS A 148 -6.49 1.72 13.09
N GLY A 149 -6.93 1.08 12.00
CA GLY A 149 -6.11 0.69 10.86
C GLY A 149 -6.21 1.67 9.69
N LEU A 150 -5.33 1.52 8.72
CA LEU A 150 -5.23 2.38 7.53
C LEU A 150 -5.26 1.56 6.24
N ILE A 151 -5.98 2.05 5.23
CA ILE A 151 -5.75 1.70 3.83
C ILE A 151 -5.08 2.91 3.17
N SER A 152 -3.93 2.71 2.56
CA SER A 152 -3.17 3.75 1.88
C SER A 152 -3.06 3.43 0.41
N ILE A 153 -3.55 4.31 -0.44
CA ILE A 153 -3.58 4.10 -1.89
C ILE A 153 -2.83 5.23 -2.58
N MET A 154 -1.73 4.91 -3.24
CA MET A 154 -1.08 5.80 -4.20
C MET A 154 -1.60 5.45 -5.59
N VAL A 155 -2.10 6.43 -6.34
CA VAL A 155 -2.63 6.21 -7.70
C VAL A 155 -1.85 7.01 -8.73
N TYR A 156 -1.21 6.32 -9.68
CA TYR A 156 -0.48 6.95 -10.79
C TYR A 156 -1.42 7.30 -11.95
N VAL A 157 -2.10 8.45 -11.88
CA VAL A 157 -3.14 8.85 -12.87
C VAL A 157 -2.65 9.12 -14.30
N GLY A 158 -1.33 9.21 -14.51
CA GLY A 158 -0.73 9.69 -15.76
C GLY A 158 -0.59 8.66 -16.89
N HIS A 159 -0.98 7.40 -16.68
CA HIS A 159 -0.92 6.34 -17.70
C HIS A 159 -2.33 5.94 -18.19
N PRO A 160 -2.45 5.25 -19.34
CA PRO A 160 -3.73 4.70 -19.81
C PRO A 160 -4.40 3.85 -18.71
N GLY A 161 -5.68 4.10 -18.45
CA GLY A 161 -6.44 3.45 -17.36
C GLY A 161 -6.28 4.09 -15.97
N GLY A 162 -5.18 4.79 -15.69
CA GLY A 162 -4.89 5.31 -14.34
C GLY A 162 -5.89 6.35 -13.83
N ARG A 163 -6.54 7.12 -14.72
CA ARG A 163 -7.64 8.05 -14.34
C ARG A 163 -8.91 7.32 -13.91
N GLU A 164 -9.30 6.29 -14.66
CA GLU A 164 -10.49 5.47 -14.38
C GLU A 164 -10.31 4.72 -13.06
N GLU A 165 -9.12 4.17 -12.82
CA GLU A 165 -8.80 3.50 -11.58
C GLU A 165 -8.82 4.47 -10.39
N PHE A 166 -8.34 5.71 -10.56
CA PHE A 166 -8.47 6.74 -9.54
C PHE A 166 -9.93 7.11 -9.24
N GLU A 167 -10.78 7.23 -10.26
CA GLU A 167 -12.21 7.51 -10.08
C GLU A 167 -12.90 6.38 -9.31
N THR A 168 -12.49 5.13 -9.53
CA THR A 168 -12.94 3.95 -8.77
C THR A 168 -12.53 4.05 -7.30
N VAL A 169 -11.27 4.36 -7.01
CA VAL A 169 -10.76 4.57 -5.64
C VAL A 169 -11.53 5.70 -4.95
N GLN A 170 -11.75 6.82 -5.64
CA GLN A 170 -12.46 7.97 -5.09
C GLN A 170 -13.93 7.67 -4.81
N SER A 171 -14.58 6.94 -5.71
CA SER A 171 -15.99 6.50 -5.54
C SER A 171 -16.12 5.59 -4.34
N PHE A 172 -15.25 4.58 -4.21
CA PHE A 172 -15.21 3.69 -3.04
C PHE A 172 -14.98 4.45 -1.74
N ALA A 173 -14.00 5.37 -1.71
CA ALA A 173 -13.69 6.15 -0.52
C ALA A 173 -14.89 7.02 -0.08
N SER A 174 -15.61 7.62 -1.04
CA SER A 174 -16.68 8.57 -0.77
C SER A 174 -17.96 7.94 -0.19
N ILE A 175 -18.15 6.62 -0.37
CA ILE A 175 -19.33 5.90 0.14
C ILE A 175 -19.12 5.30 1.53
N LEU A 176 -17.89 5.35 2.08
CA LEU A 176 -17.62 4.81 3.41
C LEU A 176 -18.34 5.64 4.50
N PRO A 177 -18.98 5.00 5.51
CA PRO A 177 -19.69 5.73 6.55
C PRO A 177 -18.76 6.63 7.37
N ALA A 178 -19.06 7.93 7.42
CA ALA A 178 -18.23 8.92 8.11
C ALA A 178 -18.15 8.70 9.64
N GLU A 179 -19.09 7.95 10.22
CA GLU A 179 -19.08 7.57 11.64
C GLU A 179 -17.97 6.58 11.96
N THR A 180 -17.59 5.74 10.99
CA THR A 180 -16.61 4.65 11.18
C THR A 180 -15.34 4.82 10.34
N TRP A 181 -15.31 5.75 9.39
CA TRP A 181 -14.16 6.02 8.53
C TRP A 181 -13.80 7.51 8.46
N VAL A 182 -12.53 7.78 8.20
CA VAL A 182 -12.01 9.08 7.77
C VAL A 182 -11.26 8.89 6.47
N THR A 183 -11.67 9.59 5.42
CA THR A 183 -11.07 9.47 4.09
C THR A 183 -10.47 10.81 3.67
N CYS A 184 -9.19 10.81 3.29
CA CYS A 184 -8.45 12.00 2.88
C CYS A 184 -7.80 11.80 1.52
N LYS A 185 -7.70 12.87 0.74
CA LYS A 185 -7.02 12.91 -0.57
C LYS A 185 -5.98 14.02 -0.59
N PHE A 186 -4.78 13.69 -1.06
CA PHE A 186 -3.69 14.62 -1.32
C PHE A 186 -3.42 14.63 -2.82
N GLU A 187 -3.77 15.73 -3.48
CA GLU A 187 -3.71 15.90 -4.93
C GLU A 187 -3.11 17.26 -5.27
N MET A 188 -2.25 17.29 -6.28
CA MET A 188 -1.68 18.52 -6.81
C MET A 188 -2.63 19.12 -7.85
N ILE A 189 -3.27 20.24 -7.51
CA ILE A 189 -4.32 20.86 -8.34
C ILE A 189 -3.81 21.25 -9.74
N ASN A 190 -2.58 21.78 -9.84
CA ASN A 190 -2.00 22.22 -11.11
C ASN A 190 -1.10 21.16 -11.78
N ARG A 191 -1.08 19.91 -11.28
CA ARG A 191 -0.31 18.80 -11.87
C ARG A 191 -1.23 17.59 -12.04
N PRO A 192 -2.12 17.61 -13.04
CA PRO A 192 -3.16 16.59 -13.18
C PRO A 192 -2.64 15.18 -13.47
N ALA A 193 -1.40 15.03 -13.93
CA ALA A 193 -0.74 13.74 -14.15
C ALA A 193 0.07 13.25 -12.93
N ALA A 194 0.17 14.05 -11.86
CA ALA A 194 0.93 13.67 -10.67
C ALA A 194 0.19 12.59 -9.87
N PRO A 195 0.91 11.70 -9.17
CA PRO A 195 0.29 10.68 -8.35
C PRO A 195 -0.60 11.28 -7.26
N VAL A 196 -1.73 10.64 -7.00
CA VAL A 196 -2.69 11.04 -5.97
C VAL A 196 -2.61 10.07 -4.81
N LEU A 197 -2.46 10.60 -3.59
CA LEU A 197 -2.49 9.79 -2.37
C LEU A 197 -3.89 9.86 -1.75
N VAL A 198 -4.51 8.70 -1.56
CA VAL A 198 -5.78 8.53 -0.84
C VAL A 198 -5.53 7.71 0.42
N LEU A 199 -6.04 8.17 1.56
CA LEU A 199 -5.89 7.52 2.86
C LEU A 199 -7.27 7.25 3.45
N LEU A 200 -7.55 6.00 3.83
CA LEU A 200 -8.80 5.57 4.45
C LEU A 200 -8.50 5.02 5.85
N TYR A 201 -8.79 5.80 6.88
CA TYR A 201 -8.58 5.42 8.27
C TYR A 201 -9.87 4.87 8.87
N LYS A 202 -9.82 3.67 9.46
CA LYS A 202 -10.96 3.05 10.13
C LYS A 202 -10.92 3.42 11.62
N LYS A 203 -11.97 4.05 12.11
CA LYS A 203 -12.12 4.43 13.52
C LYS A 203 -12.27 3.21 14.43
#